data_AF-A0A4Y2NYM2-F1
#
_entry.id   AF-A0A4Y2NYM2-F1
#
_cell.length_a   1.000
_cell.length_b   1.000
_cell.length_c   1.000
_cell.angle_alpha   90.00
_cell.angle_beta   90.00
_cell.angle_gamma   90.00
#
_symmetry.space_group_name_H-M   'P 1'
#
loop_
_entity.id
_entity.type
_entity.pdbx_description
1 polymer ?
#
loop_
_entity_poly.entity_id
_entity_poly.type
_entity_poly.pdbx_seq_one_letter_code
_entity_poly.pdbx_strand_id
1 'polypeptide(L)'
;MLTMLLSLLTGYAKYPCFLCLWDSRARDLHWAEANWSLQGALTPGEKNVINTTLVPPKKVLLPPLHIKLWLIKQFIKSLPKDGECVRYLCSMFPKLSEVKLKEGDFTGPDIRTSDSLCYLRKRSVGLF
;
A
#
# COMPACT_ATOMS: atom_id res chain seq x y z
N MET A 1 10.38 -7.49 -6.86
CA MET A 1 9.91 -8.23 -8.06
C MET A 1 9.37 -7.28 -9.13
N LEU A 2 8.43 -6.38 -8.82
CA LEU A 2 7.88 -5.46 -9.82
C LEU A 2 8.94 -4.58 -10.51
N THR A 3 9.91 -4.08 -9.75
CA THR A 3 11.04 -3.28 -10.28
C THR A 3 11.90 -4.05 -11.27
N MET A 4 12.03 -5.37 -11.13
CA MET A 4 12.76 -6.21 -12.10
C MET A 4 11.97 -6.39 -13.39
N LEU A 5 10.65 -6.63 -13.30
CA LEU A 5 9.78 -6.85 -14.47
C LEU A 5 9.65 -5.58 -15.33
N LEU A 6 9.60 -4.42 -14.68
CA LEU A 6 9.46 -3.12 -15.32
C LEU A 6 10.78 -2.37 -15.46
N SER A 7 11.89 -3.02 -15.08
CA SER A 7 13.25 -2.47 -15.19
C SER A 7 13.42 -1.08 -14.54
N LEU A 8 12.80 -0.91 -13.36
CA LEU A 8 12.86 0.33 -12.59
C LEU A 8 14.09 0.37 -11.67
N LEU A 9 14.67 1.57 -11.50
CA LEU A 9 15.79 1.77 -10.59
C LEU A 9 15.35 1.63 -9.14
N THR A 10 15.87 0.58 -8.51
CA THR A 10 15.62 0.33 -7.09
C THR A 10 16.33 1.39 -6.26
N GLY A 11 15.60 2.04 -5.35
CA GLY A 11 16.13 3.11 -4.50
C GLY A 11 15.99 4.53 -5.08
N TYR A 12 15.59 4.68 -6.35
CA TYR A 12 15.28 5.99 -6.89
C TYR A 12 13.91 6.48 -6.40
N ALA A 13 13.94 7.38 -5.44
CA ALA A 13 12.72 7.78 -4.74
C ALA A 13 11.78 8.63 -5.59
N LYS A 14 12.24 9.42 -6.58
CA LYS A 14 11.43 10.52 -7.16
C LYS A 14 10.16 10.03 -7.88
N TYR A 15 10.26 9.04 -8.76
CA TYR A 15 9.11 8.51 -9.53
C TYR A 15 8.93 7.00 -9.29
N PRO A 16 8.33 6.59 -8.17
CA PRO A 16 8.22 5.18 -7.81
C PRO A 16 7.06 4.46 -8.52
N CYS A 17 6.08 5.21 -9.05
CA CYS A 17 4.93 4.66 -9.77
C CYS A 17 5.28 4.41 -11.24
N PHE A 18 4.82 3.29 -11.79
CA PHE A 18 4.99 2.92 -13.21
C PHE A 18 3.79 3.27 -14.10
N LEU A 19 2.72 3.80 -13.50
CA LEU A 19 1.48 4.18 -14.17
C LEU A 19 1.35 5.70 -14.33
N CYS A 20 1.93 6.46 -13.40
CA CYS A 20 1.84 7.92 -13.39
C CYS A 20 3.13 8.55 -12.87
N LEU A 21 3.30 9.83 -13.17
CA LEU A 21 4.46 10.64 -12.79
C LEU A 21 4.29 11.24 -11.40
N TRP A 22 3.80 10.43 -10.46
CA TRP A 22 3.70 10.81 -9.06
C TRP A 22 5.10 11.08 -8.51
N ASP A 23 5.35 12.33 -8.10
CA ASP A 23 6.63 12.73 -7.52
C ASP A 23 6.58 12.55 -6.00
N SER A 24 7.28 11.55 -5.48
CA SER A 24 7.32 11.29 -4.03
C SER A 24 7.99 12.42 -3.22
N ARG A 25 8.70 13.34 -3.89
CA ARG A 25 9.38 14.47 -3.26
C ARG A 25 8.50 15.72 -3.16
N ALA A 26 7.41 15.80 -3.93
CA ALA A 26 6.49 16.95 -3.97
C ALA A 26 5.45 16.92 -2.83
N ARG A 27 5.92 16.99 -1.57
CA ARG A 27 5.08 16.84 -0.36
C ARG A 27 3.94 17.85 -0.25
N ASP A 28 4.14 19.03 -0.80
CA ASP A 28 3.18 20.13 -0.89
C ASP A 28 2.00 19.79 -1.80
N LEU A 29 2.24 19.01 -2.87
CA LEU A 29 1.21 18.62 -3.83
C LEU A 29 0.53 17.29 -3.49
N HIS A 30 1.07 16.48 -2.58
CA HIS A 30 0.58 15.13 -2.28
C HIS A 30 -0.88 15.05 -1.86
N TRP A 31 -1.40 16.09 -1.22
CA TRP A 31 -2.78 16.15 -0.74
C TRP A 31 -3.68 17.11 -1.54
N ALA A 32 -3.08 17.89 -2.45
CA ALA A 32 -3.79 18.83 -3.31
C ALA A 32 -4.05 18.27 -4.70
N GLU A 33 -3.11 17.48 -5.24
CA GLU A 33 -3.17 16.91 -6.57
C GLU A 33 -3.57 15.43 -6.52
N ALA A 34 -4.80 15.15 -6.93
CA ALA A 34 -5.31 13.78 -7.04
C ALA A 34 -4.89 13.11 -8.36
N ASN A 35 -4.71 13.88 -9.44
CA ASN A 35 -4.57 13.36 -10.79
C ASN A 35 -3.19 13.69 -11.37
N TRP A 36 -2.25 12.78 -11.14
CA TRP A 36 -0.90 12.90 -11.70
C TRP A 36 -0.86 12.48 -13.16
N SER A 37 -0.06 13.18 -13.97
CA SER A 37 0.12 12.86 -15.39
C SER A 37 0.50 11.40 -15.59
N LEU A 38 -0.20 10.72 -16.50
CA LEU A 38 0.05 9.31 -16.79
C LEU A 38 1.45 9.13 -17.37
N GLN A 39 2.06 8.00 -17.02
CA GLN A 39 3.31 7.58 -17.63
C GLN A 39 2.98 6.95 -18.98
N GLY A 40 3.62 7.46 -20.04
CA GLY A 40 3.52 6.91 -21.40
C GLY A 40 4.29 5.60 -21.54
N ALA A 41 5.05 5.48 -22.64
CA ALA A 41 5.97 4.36 -22.80
C ALA A 41 7.09 4.43 -21.74
N LEU A 42 7.46 3.29 -21.16
CA LEU A 42 8.63 3.18 -20.28
C LEU A 42 9.89 3.12 -21.14
N THR A 43 10.41 4.28 -21.52
CA THR A 43 11.64 4.43 -22.31
C THR A 43 12.87 4.28 -21.41
N PRO A 44 13.84 3.41 -21.75
CA PRO A 44 15.07 3.27 -20.98
C PRO A 44 15.84 4.59 -20.89
N GLY A 45 16.38 4.91 -19.72
CA GLY A 45 17.12 6.15 -19.46
C GLY A 45 16.26 7.34 -19.05
N GLU A 46 14.93 7.25 -19.17
CA GLU A 46 14.03 8.27 -18.66
C GLU A 46 13.57 7.98 -17.22
N LYS A 47 13.56 9.03 -16.40
CA LYS A 47 12.98 9.02 -15.03
C LYS A 47 13.57 7.90 -14.18
N ASN A 48 12.79 6.84 -13.94
CA ASN A 48 13.13 5.71 -13.09
C ASN A 48 13.37 4.42 -13.90
N VAL A 49 13.40 4.47 -15.23
CA VAL A 49 13.51 3.27 -16.08
C VAL A 49 14.97 3.09 -16.49
N ILE A 50 15.59 1.97 -16.10
CA ILE A 50 16.99 1.68 -16.44
C ILE A 50 17.08 0.99 -17.80
N ASN A 51 16.26 -0.04 -18.00
CA ASN A 51 16.33 -0.93 -19.16
C ASN A 51 14.95 -1.14 -19.78
N THR A 52 14.91 -1.82 -20.93
CA THR A 52 13.66 -2.20 -21.59
C THR A 52 12.85 -3.13 -20.70
N THR A 53 11.56 -2.81 -20.55
CA THR A 53 10.62 -3.59 -19.74
C THR A 53 10.47 -5.02 -20.28
N LEU A 54 10.51 -6.02 -19.40
CA LEU A 54 10.25 -7.42 -19.77
C LEU A 54 8.76 -7.68 -19.98
N VAL A 55 7.90 -6.96 -19.26
CA VAL A 55 6.45 -7.09 -19.32
C VAL A 55 5.82 -5.73 -19.58
N PRO A 56 4.85 -5.62 -20.51
CA PRO A 56 4.12 -4.38 -20.70
C PRO A 56 3.42 -3.93 -19.41
N PRO A 57 3.48 -2.64 -19.02
CA PRO A 57 2.86 -2.12 -17.79
C PRO A 57 1.38 -2.50 -17.63
N LYS A 58 0.62 -2.47 -18.72
CA LYS A 58 -0.81 -2.81 -18.75
C LYS A 58 -1.12 -4.28 -18.43
N LYS A 59 -0.13 -5.16 -18.50
CA LYS A 59 -0.26 -6.60 -18.19
C LYS A 59 0.22 -6.95 -16.78
N VAL A 60 0.74 -5.97 -16.03
CA VAL A 60 1.17 -6.19 -14.65
C VAL A 60 -0.05 -6.11 -13.74
N LEU A 61 -0.41 -7.24 -13.15
CA LEU A 61 -1.42 -7.29 -12.10
C LEU A 61 -0.75 -6.98 -10.76
N LEU A 62 -1.21 -5.93 -10.09
CA LEU A 62 -0.79 -5.63 -8.74
C LEU A 62 -1.44 -6.63 -7.77
N PRO A 63 -0.66 -7.37 -6.96
CA PRO A 63 -1.24 -8.30 -6.00
C PRO A 63 -2.08 -7.52 -4.96
N PRO A 64 -3.42 -7.72 -4.91
CA PRO A 64 -4.30 -6.93 -4.03
C PRO A 64 -3.94 -7.10 -2.55
N LEU A 65 -3.45 -8.28 -2.19
CA LEU A 65 -3.04 -8.60 -0.82
C LEU A 65 -1.86 -7.75 -0.36
N HIS A 66 -0.82 -7.56 -1.19
CA HIS A 66 0.36 -6.77 -0.82
C HIS A 66 0.02 -5.29 -0.63
N ILE A 67 -0.88 -4.74 -1.45
CA ILE A 67 -1.38 -3.36 -1.28
C ILE A 67 -2.12 -3.23 0.05
N LYS A 68 -3.07 -4.14 0.32
CA LYS A 68 -3.88 -4.09 1.54
C LYS A 68 -3.01 -4.26 2.81
N LEU A 69 -2.07 -5.20 2.81
CA LEU A 69 -1.08 -5.38 3.89
C LEU A 69 -0.29 -4.10 4.15
N TRP A 70 0.22 -3.47 3.10
CA TRP A 70 1.01 -2.25 3.23
C TRP A 70 0.19 -1.07 3.77
N LEU A 71 -1.04 -0.88 3.27
CA LEU A 71 -1.93 0.18 3.75
C LEU A 71 -2.29 0.01 5.23
N ILE A 72 -2.64 -1.21 5.66
CA ILE A 72 -2.91 -1.50 7.07
C ILE A 72 -1.66 -1.21 7.91
N LYS A 73 -0.48 -1.65 7.44
CA LYS A 73 0.78 -1.37 8.14
C LYS A 73 1.02 0.13 8.32
N GLN A 74 0.83 0.94 7.29
CA GLN A 74 0.99 2.40 7.38
C GLN A 74 -0.05 3.03 8.30
N PHE A 75 -1.32 2.61 8.20
CA PHE A 75 -2.38 3.08 9.08
C PHE A 75 -2.02 2.83 10.56
N ILE A 76 -1.62 1.59 10.90
CA ILE A 76 -1.29 1.24 12.28
C ILE A 76 -0.05 1.98 12.78
N LYS A 77 0.98 2.14 11.94
CA LYS A 77 2.17 2.93 12.28
C LYS A 77 1.89 4.42 12.51
N SER A 78 0.81 4.94 11.93
CA SER A 78 0.38 6.33 12.14
C SER A 78 -0.38 6.54 13.45
N LEU A 79 -0.84 5.46 14.09
CA LEU A 79 -1.59 5.55 15.35
C LEU A 79 -0.64 5.84 16.54
N PRO A 80 -1.13 6.54 17.58
CA PRO A 80 -0.40 6.65 18.85
C PRO A 80 -0.16 5.26 19.44
N LYS A 81 1.09 4.95 19.80
CA LYS A 81 1.47 3.61 20.27
C LYS A 81 0.65 3.17 21.49
N ASP A 82 0.40 4.07 22.43
CA ASP A 82 -0.29 3.73 23.68
C ASP A 82 -1.73 4.25 23.71
N GLY A 83 -2.32 4.48 22.52
CA GLY A 83 -3.68 4.95 22.38
C GLY A 83 -4.72 3.84 22.56
N GLU A 84 -5.91 4.23 22.99
CA GLU A 84 -7.10 3.37 23.09
C GLU A 84 -7.40 2.57 21.81
N CYS A 85 -7.08 3.15 20.65
CA CYS A 85 -7.25 2.50 19.36
C CYS A 85 -6.37 1.24 19.20
N VAL A 86 -5.10 1.28 19.64
CA VAL A 86 -4.20 0.12 19.59
C VAL A 86 -4.71 -0.97 20.55
N ARG A 87 -5.19 -0.59 21.73
CA ARG A 87 -5.80 -1.51 22.69
C ARG A 87 -7.04 -2.21 22.13
N TYR A 88 -7.91 -1.46 21.45
CA TYR A 88 -9.07 -2.02 20.73
C TYR A 88 -8.65 -2.95 19.58
N LEU A 89 -7.58 -2.62 18.86
CA LEU A 89 -7.07 -3.48 17.80
C LEU A 89 -6.48 -4.79 18.36
N CYS A 90 -5.78 -4.74 19.49
CA CYS A 90 -5.30 -5.93 20.20
C CYS A 90 -6.45 -6.85 20.63
N SER A 91 -7.60 -6.29 21.04
CA SER A 91 -8.78 -7.11 21.38
C SER A 91 -9.46 -7.71 20.13
N MET A 92 -9.43 -7.03 18.99
CA MET A 92 -9.93 -7.58 17.72
C MET A 92 -9.03 -8.67 17.14
N PHE A 93 -7.72 -8.61 17.38
CA PHE A 93 -6.73 -9.59 16.90
C PHE A 93 -6.02 -10.28 18.07
N PRO A 94 -6.71 -11.10 18.88
CA PRO A 94 -6.13 -11.71 20.08
C PRO A 94 -4.98 -12.69 19.78
N LYS A 95 -4.84 -13.12 18.52
CA LYS A 95 -3.74 -13.98 18.05
C LYS A 95 -2.46 -13.20 17.74
N LEU A 96 -2.54 -11.87 17.62
CA LEU A 96 -1.38 -11.01 17.40
C LEU A 96 -0.94 -10.41 18.72
N SER A 97 0.38 -10.38 18.94
CA SER A 97 0.94 -9.63 20.07
C SER A 97 0.85 -8.13 19.80
N GLU A 98 0.77 -7.34 20.86
CA GLU A 98 0.77 -5.88 20.77
C GLU A 98 1.99 -5.35 19.98
N VAL A 99 3.16 -5.99 20.15
CA VAL A 99 4.39 -5.64 19.42
C VAL A 99 4.21 -5.83 17.91
N LYS A 100 3.67 -6.97 17.48
CA LYS A 100 3.40 -7.24 16.06
C LYS A 100 2.37 -6.28 15.50
N LEU A 101 1.34 -5.97 16.30
CA LEU A 101 0.29 -5.06 15.91
C LEU A 101 0.85 -3.64 15.72
N LYS A 102 1.60 -3.10 16.70
CA LYS A 102 2.27 -1.79 16.61
C LYS A 102 3.24 -1.69 15.42
N GLU A 103 3.89 -2.79 15.06
CA GLU A 103 4.77 -2.83 13.87
C GLU A 103 3.98 -2.95 12.55
N GLY A 104 2.68 -3.22 12.62
CA GLY A 104 1.82 -3.48 11.47
C GLY A 104 2.18 -4.79 10.77
N ASP A 105 2.65 -5.78 11.52
CA ASP A 105 3.00 -7.12 11.05
C ASP A 105 1.74 -7.99 10.98
N PHE A 106 1.04 -7.89 9.85
CA PHE A 106 -0.15 -8.69 9.56
C PHE A 106 0.17 -9.77 8.53
N THR A 107 -0.50 -10.90 8.65
CA THR A 107 -0.46 -11.98 7.66
C THR A 107 -1.73 -11.97 6.80
N GLY A 108 -1.72 -12.72 5.69
CA GLY A 108 -2.91 -12.88 4.85
C GLY A 108 -4.18 -13.35 5.61
N PRO A 109 -4.09 -14.34 6.51
CA PRO A 109 -5.19 -14.71 7.40
C PRO A 109 -5.75 -13.58 8.27
N ASP A 110 -4.90 -12.72 8.83
CA ASP A 110 -5.33 -11.64 9.72
C ASP A 110 -6.19 -10.61 8.97
N ILE A 111 -5.81 -10.31 7.72
CA ILE A 111 -6.58 -9.43 6.83
C ILE A 111 -7.95 -9.99 6.50
N ARG A 112 -8.03 -11.28 6.17
CA ARG A 112 -9.33 -11.93 5.86
C ARG A 112 -10.29 -11.83 7.04
N THR A 113 -9.74 -11.92 8.26
CA THR A 113 -10.51 -11.75 9.50
C THR A 113 -11.01 -10.31 9.64
N SER A 114 -10.17 -9.31 9.33
CA SER A 114 -10.55 -7.89 9.31
C SER A 114 -11.69 -7.59 8.32
N ASP A 115 -11.59 -8.09 7.10
CA ASP A 115 -12.63 -7.90 6.06
C ASP A 115 -13.97 -8.53 6.49
N SER A 116 -13.92 -9.71 7.10
CA SER A 116 -15.10 -10.44 7.61
C SER A 116 -15.78 -9.69 8.76
N LEU A 117 -14.99 -9.14 9.69
CA LEU A 117 -15.50 -8.34 10.81
C LEU A 117 -16.11 -7.00 10.34
N CYS A 118 -15.52 -6.36 9.35
CA CYS A 118 -16.07 -5.14 8.75
C CYS A 118 -17.42 -5.44 8.06
N TYR A 119 -17.56 -6.60 7.42
CA TYR A 119 -18.82 -7.05 6.82
C TYR A 119 -19.90 -7.35 7.88
N LEU A 120 -19.54 -8.05 8.96
CA LEU A 120 -20.45 -8.35 10.07
C LEU A 120 -20.87 -7.08 10.83
N ARG A 121 -19.95 -6.13 11.05
CA ARG A 121 -20.25 -4.84 11.66
C ARG A 121 -21.14 -3.99 10.75
N LYS A 122 -20.86 -3.89 9.44
CA LYS A 122 -21.76 -3.21 8.49
C LYS A 122 -23.17 -3.80 8.49
N ARG A 123 -23.30 -5.11 8.67
CA ARG A 123 -24.58 -5.81 8.84
C ARG A 123 -25.26 -5.50 10.18
N SER A 124 -24.51 -5.30 11.26
CA SER A 124 -25.07 -4.95 12.58
C SER A 124 -25.42 -3.47 12.73
N VAL A 125 -24.78 -2.56 11.98
CA VAL A 125 -25.16 -1.12 11.90
C VAL A 125 -26.06 -0.78 10.71
N GLY A 126 -26.63 -1.79 10.02
CA GLY A 126 -27.69 -1.57 9.03
C GLY A 126 -27.27 -0.74 7.81
N LEU A 127 -26.05 -0.92 7.32
CA LEU A 127 -25.55 -0.27 6.10
C LEU A 127 -25.84 -1.07 4.80
N PHE A 128 -26.89 -1.90 4.82
CA PHE A 128 -27.57 -2.48 3.66
C PHE A 128 -29.07 -2.40 3.89
#